data_AF-A0A820QAG0-F1
#
_entry.id   AF-A0A820QAG0-F1
#
_cell.length_a   1.000
_cell.length_b   1.000
_cell.length_c   1.000
_cell.angle_alpha   90.00
_cell.angle_beta   90.00
_cell.angle_gamma   90.00
#
_symmetry.space_group_name_H-M   'P 1'
#
loop_
_entity.id
_entity.type
_entity.pdbx_description
1 polymer ?
#
loop_
_entity_poly.entity_id
_entity_poly.type
_entity_poly.pdbx_seq_one_letter_code
_entity_poly.pdbx_strand_id
1 'polypeptide(L)'
;VNYNNNLLHNIIPISVPEWIRVVTANRLANSGQEWIDKFFIFNDGTYNNQWMISDFKQFTPGQLPKAGFLMVAEQLVNNFEYTDMTGKLNQDGYWASYNNVYFPDFRDLSGEEAMVQKMGPELYSWANSSRARIFARDQDKVVDLPSMIKMM
;
A
#
# COMPACT_ATOMS: atom_id res chain seq x y z
N VAL A 1 -2.23 5.04 8.13
CA VAL A 1 -3.38 5.94 8.39
C VAL A 1 -4.29 5.29 9.41
N ASN A 2 -4.85 6.03 10.38
CA ASN A 2 -5.97 5.57 11.21
C ASN A 2 -6.66 6.77 11.88
N TYR A 3 -7.87 7.10 11.42
CA TYR A 3 -8.75 8.12 11.99
C TYR A 3 -9.88 7.53 12.85
N ASN A 4 -9.96 6.20 12.95
CA ASN A 4 -10.93 5.47 13.74
C ASN A 4 -10.35 5.07 15.11
N ASN A 5 -10.61 5.90 16.11
CA ASN A 5 -10.12 5.68 17.47
C ASN A 5 -10.65 4.39 18.11
N ASN A 6 -11.77 3.84 17.65
CA ASN A 6 -12.31 2.59 18.20
C ASN A 6 -11.36 1.41 17.98
N LEU A 7 -10.55 1.46 16.92
CA LEU A 7 -9.56 0.43 16.63
C LEU A 7 -8.42 0.38 17.66
N LEU A 8 -8.13 1.48 18.36
CA LEU A 8 -7.02 1.56 19.30
C LEU A 8 -7.22 0.63 20.51
N HIS A 9 -8.47 0.33 20.87
CA HIS A 9 -8.80 -0.61 21.95
C HIS A 9 -8.36 -2.05 21.66
N ASN A 10 -8.07 -2.37 20.39
CA ASN A 10 -7.65 -3.71 19.98
C ASN A 10 -6.13 -3.90 20.05
N ILE A 11 -5.36 -2.86 20.37
CA ILE A 11 -3.90 -2.99 20.54
C ILE A 11 -3.62 -3.75 21.84
N ILE A 12 -2.98 -4.92 21.72
CA ILE A 12 -2.61 -5.77 22.85
C ILE A 12 -1.09 -5.99 22.91
N PRO A 13 -0.51 -6.25 24.11
CA PRO A 13 0.92 -6.44 24.27
C PRO A 13 1.46 -7.78 23.71
N ILE A 14 0.58 -8.70 23.30
CA ILE A 14 0.94 -9.94 22.61
C ILE A 14 0.99 -9.65 21.11
N SER A 15 1.98 -8.87 20.70
CA SER A 15 2.14 -8.40 19.33
C SER A 15 3.61 -8.11 19.02
N VAL A 16 3.95 -7.97 17.75
CA VAL A 16 5.32 -7.66 17.31
C VAL A 16 5.32 -6.27 16.64
N PRO A 17 6.14 -5.32 17.11
CA PRO A 17 6.30 -4.02 16.47
C PRO A 17 6.59 -4.14 14.97
N GLU A 18 5.93 -3.28 14.18
CA GLU A 18 6.03 -3.28 12.72
C GLU A 18 7.47 -3.39 12.21
N TRP A 19 8.42 -2.66 12.80
CA TRP A 19 9.80 -2.62 12.32
C TRP A 19 10.50 -3.99 12.41
N ILE A 20 10.15 -4.82 13.40
CA ILE A 20 10.66 -6.20 13.52
C ILE A 20 10.00 -7.09 12.46
N ARG A 21 8.69 -6.90 12.24
CA ARG A 21 7.93 -7.66 11.24
C ARG A 21 8.45 -7.40 9.83
N VAL A 22 8.73 -6.14 9.47
CA VAL A 22 9.34 -5.77 8.18
C VAL A 22 10.69 -6.45 7.99
N VAL A 23 11.57 -6.36 8.99
CA VAL A 23 12.90 -6.94 8.91
C VAL A 23 12.84 -8.47 8.75
N THR A 24 11.92 -9.12 9.47
CA THR A 24 11.69 -10.56 9.38
C THR A 24 11.18 -10.96 8.00
N ALA A 25 10.14 -10.28 7.49
CA ALA A 25 9.56 -10.54 6.18
C ALA A 25 10.60 -10.35 5.06
N ASN A 26 11.35 -9.24 5.08
CA ASN A 26 12.41 -8.94 4.12
C ASN A 26 13.52 -9.99 4.08
N ARG A 27 13.85 -10.62 5.22
CA ARG A 27 14.92 -11.61 5.30
C ARG A 27 14.50 -13.02 4.89
N LEU A 28 13.22 -13.34 5.03
CA LEU A 28 12.74 -14.73 4.94
C LEU A 28 11.87 -15.01 3.72
N ALA A 29 11.31 -13.98 3.08
CA ALA A 29 10.39 -14.16 1.97
C ALA A 29 11.12 -14.38 0.64
N ASN A 30 10.64 -15.36 -0.15
CA ASN A 30 11.09 -15.59 -1.52
C ASN A 30 10.10 -15.12 -2.57
N SER A 31 8.92 -14.63 -2.18
CA SER A 31 7.89 -14.08 -3.08
C SER A 31 7.12 -12.97 -2.39
N GLY A 32 6.33 -12.21 -3.16
CA GLY A 32 5.42 -11.20 -2.58
C GLY A 32 4.39 -11.80 -1.62
N GLN A 33 3.83 -12.96 -1.96
CA GLN A 33 2.89 -13.68 -1.08
C GLN A 33 3.57 -14.12 0.22
N GLU A 34 4.77 -14.72 0.14
CA GLU A 34 5.50 -15.11 1.34
C GLU A 34 5.88 -13.92 2.22
N TRP A 35 6.11 -12.75 1.64
CA TRP A 35 6.37 -11.53 2.39
C TRP A 35 5.13 -11.13 3.21
N ILE A 36 3.95 -11.13 2.60
CA ILE A 36 2.67 -10.86 3.26
C ILE A 36 2.42 -11.87 4.39
N ASP A 37 2.56 -13.17 4.09
CA ASP A 37 2.30 -14.25 5.05
C ASP A 37 3.19 -14.13 6.29
N LYS A 38 4.41 -13.60 6.16
CA LYS A 38 5.34 -13.39 7.28
C LYS A 38 5.13 -12.06 7.98
N PHE A 39 4.85 -11.00 7.24
CA PHE A 39 4.72 -9.64 7.78
C PHE A 39 3.52 -9.48 8.71
N PHE A 40 2.40 -10.14 8.41
CA PHE A 40 1.17 -10.00 9.19
C PHE A 40 1.06 -10.95 10.40
N ILE A 41 2.07 -11.81 10.61
CA ILE A 41 2.17 -12.59 11.84
C ILE A 41 2.35 -11.63 13.02
N PHE A 42 1.48 -11.76 14.03
CA PHE A 42 1.45 -10.88 15.21
C PHE A 42 1.33 -9.38 14.88
N ASN A 43 0.54 -9.03 13.85
CA ASN A 43 0.20 -7.64 13.54
C ASN A 43 -0.29 -6.90 14.81
N ASP A 44 0.36 -5.79 15.12
CA ASP A 44 0.14 -4.97 16.30
C ASP A 44 -0.71 -3.73 16.02
N GLY A 45 -0.93 -3.40 14.74
CA GLY A 45 -1.63 -2.17 14.38
C GLY A 45 -0.84 -0.89 14.55
N THR A 46 0.48 -0.98 14.72
CA THR A 46 1.34 0.20 14.78
C THR A 46 2.06 0.40 13.44
N TYR A 47 2.38 1.66 13.16
CA TYR A 47 2.93 2.08 11.87
C TYR A 47 2.12 1.55 10.67
N ASN A 48 0.82 1.84 10.68
CA ASN A 48 -0.13 1.38 9.67
C ASN A 48 0.17 1.96 8.28
N ASN A 49 0.70 1.11 7.40
CA ASN A 49 1.22 1.45 6.08
C ASN A 49 0.45 0.74 4.96
N GLN A 50 0.57 1.28 3.75
CA GLN A 50 0.39 0.52 2.52
C GLN A 50 1.77 -0.02 2.09
N TRP A 51 1.88 -1.33 1.98
CA TRP A 51 3.06 -2.04 1.51
C TRP A 51 2.91 -2.38 0.04
N MET A 52 3.97 -2.14 -0.72
CA MET A 52 4.10 -2.54 -2.11
C MET A 52 5.30 -3.47 -2.21
N ILE A 53 5.07 -4.71 -2.59
CA ILE A 53 6.11 -5.73 -2.70
C ILE A 53 6.27 -6.08 -4.18
N SER A 54 7.37 -5.62 -4.77
CA SER A 54 7.72 -5.86 -6.17
C SER A 54 8.67 -7.06 -6.29
N ASP A 55 8.18 -8.19 -6.78
CA ASP A 55 8.97 -9.38 -7.06
C ASP A 55 9.49 -9.38 -8.51
N PHE A 56 10.70 -8.84 -8.68
CA PHE A 56 11.37 -8.80 -9.99
C PHE A 56 11.66 -10.18 -10.61
N LYS A 57 11.54 -11.29 -9.88
CA LYS A 57 11.59 -12.63 -10.48
C LYS A 57 10.42 -12.88 -11.44
N GLN A 58 9.31 -12.16 -11.27
CA GLN A 58 8.14 -12.19 -12.16
C GLN A 58 8.19 -11.16 -13.30
N PHE A 59 9.31 -10.44 -13.43
CA PHE A 59 9.51 -9.45 -14.47
C PHE A 59 10.56 -9.90 -15.49
N THR A 60 10.28 -9.65 -16.77
CA THR A 60 11.24 -9.87 -17.86
C THR A 60 11.23 -8.62 -18.74
N PRO A 61 12.38 -7.97 -18.97
CA PRO A 61 12.44 -6.78 -19.82
C PRO A 61 11.79 -7.00 -21.19
N GLY A 62 10.98 -6.04 -21.63
CA GLY A 62 10.23 -6.12 -22.89
C GLY A 62 8.92 -6.92 -22.84
N GLN A 63 8.54 -7.45 -21.67
CA GLN A 63 7.27 -8.13 -21.44
C GLN A 63 6.50 -7.47 -20.29
N LEU A 64 5.17 -7.61 -20.30
CA LEU A 64 4.36 -7.24 -19.15
C LEU A 64 4.72 -8.13 -17.95
N PRO A 65 4.83 -7.57 -16.72
CA PRO A 65 4.98 -8.36 -15.51
C PRO A 65 3.91 -9.45 -15.37
N LYS A 66 4.32 -10.61 -14.86
CA LYS A 66 3.42 -11.74 -14.58
C LYS A 66 2.82 -11.63 -13.19
N ALA A 67 1.65 -12.27 -12.98
CA ALA A 67 1.00 -12.36 -11.67
C ALA A 67 2.00 -12.73 -10.57
N GLY A 68 1.87 -12.08 -9.42
CA GLY A 68 2.80 -12.11 -8.31
C GLY A 68 3.93 -11.07 -8.41
N PHE A 69 3.98 -10.23 -9.45
CA PHE A 69 4.96 -9.15 -9.54
C PHE A 69 4.71 -8.07 -8.50
N LEU A 70 3.49 -7.53 -8.40
CA LEU A 70 3.16 -6.48 -7.44
C LEU A 70 2.09 -6.97 -6.47
N MET A 71 2.50 -7.31 -5.26
CA MET A 71 1.55 -7.49 -4.15
C MET A 71 1.39 -6.16 -3.41
N VAL A 72 0.15 -5.76 -3.15
CA VAL A 72 -0.16 -4.58 -2.32
C VAL A 72 -0.89 -5.04 -1.08
N ALA A 73 -0.49 -4.54 0.08
CA ALA A 73 -1.15 -4.82 1.35
C ALA A 73 -1.33 -3.56 2.17
N GLU A 74 -2.43 -3.48 2.92
CA GLU A 74 -2.72 -2.37 3.82
C GLU A 74 -2.97 -2.90 5.23
N GLN A 75 -2.41 -2.21 6.22
CA GLN A 75 -2.50 -2.60 7.63
C GLN A 75 -3.31 -1.58 8.42
N LEU A 76 -4.16 -2.09 9.32
CA LEU A 76 -4.76 -1.36 10.44
C LEU A 76 -4.61 -2.19 11.73
N VAL A 77 -5.15 -1.70 12.85
CA VAL A 77 -5.09 -2.42 14.12
C VAL A 77 -5.80 -3.76 14.05
N ASN A 78 -5.03 -4.85 14.19
CA ASN A 78 -5.46 -6.26 14.06
C ASN A 78 -6.23 -6.58 12.77
N ASN A 79 -6.09 -5.75 11.73
CA ASN A 79 -6.75 -5.92 10.46
C ASN A 79 -5.70 -5.72 9.35
N PHE A 80 -5.78 -6.53 8.30
CA PHE A 80 -5.03 -6.28 7.08
C PHE A 80 -5.80 -6.76 5.86
N GLU A 81 -5.55 -6.14 4.72
CA GLU A 81 -6.07 -6.55 3.42
C GLU A 81 -4.91 -6.54 2.43
N TYR A 82 -4.93 -7.48 1.48
CA TYR A 82 -3.91 -7.53 0.44
C TYR A 82 -4.47 -8.11 -0.85
N THR A 83 -3.85 -7.77 -1.98
CA THR A 83 -4.22 -8.26 -3.30
C THR A 83 -2.99 -8.25 -4.22
N ASP A 84 -2.94 -9.18 -5.16
CA ASP A 84 -2.04 -9.11 -6.32
C ASP A 84 -2.53 -8.03 -7.28
N MET A 85 -1.85 -6.89 -7.30
CA MET A 85 -2.17 -5.73 -8.13
C MET A 85 -1.44 -5.74 -9.47
N THR A 86 -0.79 -6.83 -9.86
CA THR A 86 -0.08 -6.92 -11.13
C THR A 86 -0.98 -6.65 -12.33
N GLY A 87 -2.22 -7.16 -12.31
CA GLY A 87 -3.20 -6.90 -13.37
C GLY A 87 -3.54 -5.42 -13.51
N LYS A 88 -3.74 -4.72 -12.39
CA LYS A 88 -4.00 -3.28 -12.35
C LYS A 88 -2.80 -2.47 -12.82
N LEU A 89 -1.60 -2.85 -12.37
CA LEU A 89 -0.35 -2.24 -12.81
C LEU A 89 -0.17 -2.35 -14.32
N ASN A 90 -0.40 -3.53 -14.89
CA ASN A 90 -0.31 -3.76 -16.34
C ASN A 90 -1.35 -2.94 -17.12
N GLN A 91 -2.54 -2.75 -16.55
CA GLN A 91 -3.62 -1.96 -17.16
C GLN A 91 -3.32 -0.46 -17.14
N ASP A 92 -2.86 0.06 -16.00
CA ASP A 92 -2.68 1.50 -15.78
C ASP A 92 -1.30 2.01 -16.22
N GLY A 93 -0.30 1.13 -16.26
CA GLY A 93 1.10 1.46 -16.50
C GLY A 93 1.87 1.93 -15.27
N TYR A 94 1.20 2.14 -14.13
CA TYR A 94 1.83 2.57 -12.89
C TYR A 94 1.02 2.15 -11.65
N TRP A 95 1.66 2.21 -10.48
CA TRP A 95 1.01 2.17 -9.18
C TRP A 95 1.54 3.32 -8.34
N ALA A 96 0.64 4.16 -7.80
CA ALA A 96 1.02 5.30 -6.97
C ALA A 96 0.49 5.14 -5.54
N SER A 97 1.31 5.56 -4.57
CA SER A 97 0.98 5.54 -3.15
C SER A 97 1.25 6.91 -2.54
N TYR A 98 0.31 7.39 -1.73
CA TYR A 98 0.32 8.76 -1.23
C TYR A 98 -0.48 8.91 0.07
N ASN A 99 -0.30 7.95 0.97
CA ASN A 99 -0.84 7.95 2.34
C ASN A 99 -2.37 8.03 2.43
N ASN A 100 -3.09 7.64 1.39
CA ASN A 100 -4.53 7.38 1.44
C ASN A 100 -4.75 5.91 1.12
N VAL A 101 -5.66 5.26 1.84
CA VAL A 101 -5.90 3.82 1.73
C VAL A 101 -6.55 3.51 0.37
N TYR A 102 -6.11 2.44 -0.29
CA TYR A 102 -6.61 2.01 -1.59
C TYR A 102 -7.89 1.20 -1.43
N PHE A 103 -7.86 0.15 -0.61
CA PHE A 103 -8.94 -0.82 -0.51
C PHE A 103 -10.19 -0.16 0.10
N PRO A 104 -11.36 -0.21 -0.56
CA PRO A 104 -12.57 0.49 -0.10
C PRO A 104 -12.98 0.15 1.33
N ASP A 105 -12.99 -1.13 1.69
CA ASP A 105 -13.39 -1.58 3.02
C ASP A 105 -12.42 -1.07 4.10
N PHE A 106 -11.12 -0.98 3.78
CA PHE A 106 -10.13 -0.39 4.67
C PHE A 106 -10.20 1.14 4.76
N ARG A 107 -10.63 1.83 3.69
CA ARG A 107 -10.88 3.28 3.73
C ARG A 107 -12.00 3.60 4.71
N ASP A 108 -13.09 2.84 4.64
CA ASP A 108 -14.19 2.94 5.60
C ASP A 108 -13.72 2.62 7.02
N LEU A 109 -13.04 1.49 7.19
CA LEU A 109 -12.57 1.02 8.50
C LEU A 109 -11.60 2.00 9.18
N SER A 110 -10.70 2.59 8.41
CA SER A 110 -9.73 3.59 8.90
C SER A 110 -10.36 4.94 9.24
N GLY A 111 -11.60 5.20 8.82
CA GLY A 111 -12.29 6.47 8.99
C GLY A 111 -11.94 7.55 7.96
N GLU A 112 -11.26 7.21 6.86
CA GLU A 112 -10.92 8.16 5.80
C GLU A 112 -12.15 8.68 5.06
N GLU A 113 -13.17 7.85 4.81
CA GLU A 113 -14.41 8.30 4.16
C GLU A 113 -15.14 9.36 5.01
N ALA A 114 -15.13 9.21 6.34
CA ALA A 114 -15.65 10.24 7.23
C ALA A 114 -14.83 11.55 7.17
N MET A 115 -13.51 11.45 6.97
CA MET A 115 -12.66 12.62 6.79
C MET A 115 -12.92 13.31 5.45
N VAL A 116 -13.18 12.57 4.37
CA VAL A 116 -13.60 13.14 3.08
C VAL A 116 -14.90 13.93 3.22
N GLN A 117 -15.90 13.38 3.91
CA GLN A 117 -17.18 14.06 4.13
C GLN A 117 -17.03 15.33 4.97
N LYS A 118 -16.14 15.30 5.97
CA LYS A 118 -15.95 16.42 6.91
C LYS A 118 -15.06 17.52 6.36
N MET A 119 -13.99 17.17 5.65
CA MET A 119 -12.89 18.08 5.32
C MET A 119 -12.67 18.25 3.81
N GLY A 120 -13.41 17.53 2.98
CA GLY A 120 -13.27 17.53 1.53
C GLY A 120 -12.29 16.46 0.99
N PRO A 121 -12.36 16.17 -0.32
CA PRO A 121 -11.60 15.09 -0.94
C PRO A 121 -10.11 15.41 -1.19
N GLU A 122 -9.71 16.67 -1.17
CA GLU A 122 -8.38 17.14 -1.62
C GLU A 122 -7.22 16.56 -0.81
N LEU A 123 -7.47 16.15 0.43
CA LEU A 123 -6.47 15.52 1.30
C LEU A 123 -6.74 14.02 1.50
N TYR A 124 -8.00 13.64 1.73
CA TYR A 124 -8.35 12.31 2.25
C TYR A 124 -8.86 11.33 1.20
N SER A 125 -9.25 11.81 0.02
CA SER A 125 -9.72 10.90 -1.03
C SER A 125 -8.54 10.19 -1.67
N TRP A 126 -8.60 8.87 -1.79
CA TRP A 126 -7.62 8.13 -2.58
C TRP A 126 -7.57 8.65 -4.02
N ALA A 127 -8.69 8.70 -4.73
CA ALA A 127 -8.72 9.10 -6.15
C ALA A 127 -8.57 10.62 -6.39
N ASN A 128 -8.99 11.46 -5.43
CA ASN A 128 -9.13 12.91 -5.66
C ASN A 128 -8.16 13.79 -4.86
N SER A 129 -7.27 13.21 -4.06
CA SER A 129 -6.25 14.00 -3.37
C SER A 129 -5.30 14.70 -4.34
N SER A 130 -4.65 15.77 -3.87
CA SER A 130 -3.69 16.53 -4.68
C SER A 130 -2.59 15.64 -5.29
N ARG A 131 -2.04 14.70 -4.51
CA ARG A 131 -1.01 13.76 -5.01
C ARG A 131 -1.58 12.78 -6.03
N ALA A 132 -2.77 12.23 -5.80
CA ALA A 132 -3.42 11.36 -6.76
C ALA A 132 -3.62 12.03 -8.12
N ARG A 133 -4.07 13.29 -8.12
CA ARG A 133 -4.26 14.10 -9.33
C ARG A 133 -2.93 14.41 -10.04
N ILE A 134 -1.86 14.68 -9.29
CA ILE A 134 -0.52 14.91 -9.86
C ILE A 134 -0.01 13.63 -10.51
N PHE A 135 -0.08 12.47 -9.81
CA PHE A 135 0.33 11.19 -10.38
C PHE A 135 -0.46 10.87 -11.65
N ALA A 136 -1.79 10.97 -11.61
CA ALA A 136 -2.64 10.71 -12.77
C ALA A 136 -2.31 11.60 -13.98
N ARG A 137 -1.89 12.85 -13.75
CA ARG A 137 -1.54 13.81 -14.81
C ARG A 137 -0.14 13.61 -15.39
N ASP A 138 0.83 13.21 -14.57
CA ASP A 138 2.25 13.33 -14.90
C ASP A 138 3.03 12.00 -14.95
N GLN A 139 2.46 10.89 -14.49
CA GLN A 139 3.17 9.60 -14.43
C GLN A 139 3.71 9.14 -15.79
N ASP A 140 2.99 9.44 -16.87
CA ASP A 140 3.36 9.07 -18.24
C ASP A 140 4.59 9.82 -18.76
N LYS A 141 5.02 10.89 -18.06
CA LYS A 141 6.24 11.65 -18.35
C LYS A 141 7.49 10.97 -17.78
N VAL A 142 7.34 9.94 -16.96
CA VAL A 142 8.46 9.15 -16.43
C VAL A 142 8.84 8.08 -17.44
N VAL A 143 9.94 8.30 -18.14
CA VAL A 143 10.44 7.42 -19.21
C VAL A 143 11.85 6.88 -18.93
N ASP A 144 12.50 7.38 -17.87
CA ASP A 144 13.85 7.00 -17.44
C ASP A 144 14.08 7.37 -15.97
N LEU A 145 15.26 7.05 -15.43
CA LEU A 145 15.60 7.35 -14.04
C LEU A 145 15.65 8.87 -13.73
N PRO A 146 16.24 9.74 -14.58
CA PRO A 146 16.20 11.18 -14.36
C PRO A 146 14.78 11.76 -14.29
N SER A 147 13.87 11.34 -15.18
CA SER A 147 12.47 11.78 -15.16
C SER A 147 11.70 11.22 -13.96
N MET A 148 12.01 9.99 -13.50
CA MET A 148 11.52 9.46 -12.22
C MET A 148 11.94 10.36 -11.06
N ILE A 149 13.23 10.68 -10.93
CA ILE A 149 13.74 11.55 -9.86
C ILE A 149 13.10 12.94 -9.92
N LYS A 150 12.82 13.47 -11.12
CA LYS A 150 12.17 14.77 -11.27
C LYS A 150 10.71 14.76 -10.80
N MET A 151 10.02 13.62 -10.92
CA MET A 151 8.63 13.48 -10.51
C MET A 151 8.50 13.27 -8.99
N MET A 152 9.45 12.54 -8.39
CA MET A 152 9.47 12.18 -6.97
C MET A 152 9.98 13.31 -6.07
#